data_AF-A0A7X6I4B2-F1
#
_entry.id   AF-A0A7X6I4B2-F1
#
_cell.length_a   1.000
_cell.length_b   1.000
_cell.length_c   1.000
_cell.angle_alpha   90.00
_cell.angle_beta   90.00
_cell.angle_gamma   90.00
#
_symmetry.space_group_name_H-M   'P 1'
#
loop_
_entity.id
_entity.type
_entity.pdbx_description
1 polymer ?
#
loop_
_entity_poly.entity_id
_entity_poly.type
_entity_poly.pdbx_seq_one_letter_code
_entity_poly.pdbx_strand_id
1 'polypeptide(L)'
;MSNERALDRQKKLIEILSLLHEGGNFEEAKKMFDESFSDVDVSEITSAERELIANGLDPSEIQKLCTVHAAVFKGSIKDIHHSNYEHEVPGHPVHTLKLENIVIRSLLTDELQPLFERLAKGELNLQERIVNVLKDLYQIDKHYQRKEVLIFSYMEKYGITAPPQVMWGVDDDIRDEIKLMIKEFSNPDFIINQLREPLLSMIENIEEMIFKEEEIMVPMVLEVFSIEDWEQIAHDSFDIGFAFIPNPLIYKASKEAKEKSLENEPRRLAAIKESIAFSDAQKMSINQEAETKEKTMFVELPTGRLNINELKAIFEVLPVDLTLVDAQDKVRFFSEGPERVFPRTTSVIGREVVNCHPPKSMHIVEQILKDFKSGEKTTAEFWIDLGPRKIYIRYFALRDEANNYLGCLEVTQDITQIQQLDGQKRLLD
;
A
#
# COMPACT_ATOMS: atom_id res chain seq x y z
N MET A 1 22.49 17.02 -41.98
CA MET A 1 23.06 18.23 -41.34
C MET A 1 22.63 18.43 -39.88
N SER A 2 21.78 17.56 -39.28
CA SER A 2 21.30 17.72 -37.89
C SER A 2 22.19 17.05 -36.83
N ASN A 3 22.81 15.90 -37.10
CA ASN A 3 23.55 15.13 -36.09
C ASN A 3 24.86 15.77 -35.63
N GLU A 4 25.60 16.40 -36.54
CA GLU A 4 26.91 16.98 -36.25
C GLU A 4 26.81 18.21 -35.33
N ARG A 5 25.73 18.99 -35.48
CA ARG A 5 25.43 20.15 -34.64
C ARG A 5 24.95 19.76 -33.24
N ALA A 6 24.23 18.65 -33.10
CA ALA A 6 23.79 18.14 -31.80
C ALA A 6 24.97 17.61 -30.97
N LEU A 7 25.90 16.89 -31.61
CA LEU A 7 27.13 16.41 -30.97
C LEU A 7 28.06 17.55 -30.53
N ASP A 8 28.19 18.60 -31.32
CA ASP A 8 29.02 19.77 -30.97
C ASP A 8 28.43 20.56 -29.78
N ARG A 9 27.10 20.68 -29.73
CA ARG A 9 26.37 21.28 -28.60
C ARG A 9 26.52 20.47 -27.32
N GLN A 10 26.40 19.15 -27.40
CA GLN A 10 26.60 18.26 -26.25
C GLN A 10 28.01 18.37 -25.67
N LYS A 11 29.05 18.41 -26.51
CA LYS A 11 30.43 18.59 -26.06
C LYS A 11 30.66 19.90 -25.31
N LYS A 12 30.08 20.99 -25.80
CA LYS A 12 30.18 22.29 -25.13
C LYS A 12 29.44 22.34 -23.80
N LEU A 13 28.31 21.64 -23.66
CA LEU A 13 27.62 21.51 -22.36
C LEU A 13 28.46 20.74 -21.35
N ILE A 14 29.10 19.67 -21.79
CA ILE A 14 30.01 18.88 -20.95
C ILE A 14 31.18 19.73 -20.48
N GLU A 15 31.78 20.54 -21.36
CA GLU A 15 32.88 21.46 -21.01
C GLU A 15 32.48 22.47 -19.92
N ILE A 16 31.29 23.08 -20.05
CA ILE A 16 30.78 24.06 -19.07
C ILE A 16 30.46 23.41 -17.73
N LEU A 17 29.85 22.22 -17.75
CA LEU A 17 29.52 21.45 -16.55
C LEU A 17 30.77 20.94 -15.82
N SER A 18 31.79 20.47 -16.55
CA SER A 18 33.09 20.10 -15.98
C SER A 18 33.78 21.29 -15.31
N LEU A 19 33.75 22.48 -15.93
CA LEU A 19 34.35 23.69 -15.36
C LEU A 19 33.70 24.06 -14.01
N LEU A 20 32.39 23.97 -13.90
CA LEU A 20 31.65 24.24 -12.65
C LEU A 20 31.96 23.17 -11.58
N HIS A 21 32.10 21.93 -12.00
CA HIS A 21 32.42 20.80 -11.12
C HIS A 21 33.85 20.87 -10.56
N GLU A 22 34.82 21.28 -11.36
CA GLU A 22 36.22 21.48 -10.93
C GLU A 22 36.43 22.71 -10.02
N GLY A 23 35.35 23.41 -9.64
CA GLY A 23 35.38 24.61 -8.80
C GLY A 23 35.72 25.89 -9.58
N GLY A 24 35.52 25.90 -10.89
CA GLY A 24 35.75 27.03 -11.77
C GLY A 24 34.85 28.24 -11.51
N ASN A 25 35.17 29.36 -12.15
CA ASN A 25 34.46 30.63 -11.92
C ASN A 25 33.07 30.62 -12.59
N PHE A 26 32.03 30.83 -11.78
CA PHE A 26 30.64 30.94 -12.22
C PHE A 26 30.41 31.97 -13.34
N GLU A 27 31.01 33.16 -13.26
CA GLU A 27 30.81 34.20 -14.29
C GLU A 27 31.44 33.81 -15.63
N GLU A 28 32.53 33.05 -15.59
CA GLU A 28 33.20 32.53 -16.78
C GLU A 28 32.37 31.42 -17.43
N ALA A 29 31.88 30.47 -16.66
CA ALA A 29 30.97 29.42 -17.11
C ALA A 29 29.69 29.99 -17.74
N LYS A 30 29.12 31.03 -17.12
CA LYS A 30 27.94 31.73 -17.63
C LYS A 30 28.22 32.43 -18.97
N LYS A 31 29.36 33.11 -19.08
CA LYS A 31 29.75 33.77 -20.33
C LYS A 31 29.98 32.76 -21.46
N MET A 32 30.66 31.64 -21.20
CA MET A 32 30.88 30.57 -22.17
C MET A 32 29.56 29.96 -22.66
N PHE A 33 28.60 29.83 -21.75
CA PHE A 33 27.24 29.37 -22.06
C PHE A 33 26.50 30.37 -22.95
N ASP A 34 26.40 31.64 -22.57
CA ASP A 34 25.68 32.69 -23.32
C ASP A 34 26.26 32.92 -24.73
N GLU A 35 27.58 32.73 -24.92
CA GLU A 35 28.24 32.84 -26.23
C GLU A 35 27.98 31.62 -27.14
N SER A 36 27.73 30.45 -26.55
CA SER A 36 27.61 29.18 -27.27
C SER A 36 26.17 28.71 -27.47
N PHE A 37 25.24 29.15 -26.62
CA PHE A 37 23.86 28.69 -26.59
C PHE A 37 22.91 29.89 -26.53
N SER A 38 22.05 30.00 -27.53
CA SER A 38 20.86 30.88 -27.46
C SER A 38 19.73 30.25 -26.64
N ASP A 39 19.67 28.92 -26.67
CA ASP A 39 18.63 28.08 -26.09
C ASP A 39 19.19 26.65 -25.85
N VAL A 40 18.76 25.97 -24.78
CA VAL A 40 19.13 24.57 -24.48
C VAL A 40 17.93 23.78 -23.94
N ASP A 41 17.75 22.54 -24.41
CA ASP A 41 16.70 21.65 -23.91
C ASP A 41 17.18 20.83 -22.69
N VAL A 42 16.29 20.56 -21.72
CA VAL A 42 16.61 19.79 -20.49
C VAL A 42 17.19 18.42 -20.82
N SER A 43 16.69 17.77 -21.87
CA SER A 43 17.23 16.49 -22.35
C SER A 43 18.69 16.59 -22.83
N GLU A 44 19.12 17.74 -23.36
CA GLU A 44 20.54 17.96 -23.75
C GLU A 44 21.43 18.05 -22.49
N ILE A 45 20.93 18.69 -21.43
CA ILE A 45 21.61 18.82 -20.13
C ILE A 45 21.70 17.45 -19.44
N THR A 46 20.59 16.74 -19.32
CA THR A 46 20.55 15.39 -18.71
C THR A 46 21.42 14.40 -19.49
N SER A 47 21.52 14.55 -20.81
CA SER A 47 22.41 13.70 -21.63
C SER A 47 23.88 14.02 -21.38
N ALA A 48 24.24 15.31 -21.27
CA ALA A 48 25.59 15.73 -20.91
C ALA A 48 25.98 15.27 -19.50
N GLU A 49 25.07 15.34 -18.52
CA GLU A 49 25.28 14.86 -17.15
C GLU A 49 25.47 13.33 -17.10
N ARG A 50 24.67 12.57 -17.85
CA ARG A 50 24.84 11.11 -17.98
C ARG A 50 26.19 10.75 -18.59
N GLU A 51 26.68 11.55 -19.53
CA GLU A 51 27.99 11.35 -20.15
C GLU A 51 29.14 11.69 -19.18
N LEU A 52 28.98 12.70 -18.32
CA LEU A 52 29.93 12.99 -17.23
C LEU A 52 30.00 11.84 -16.22
N ILE A 53 28.86 11.29 -15.81
CA ILE A 53 28.80 10.09 -14.94
C ILE A 53 29.51 8.91 -15.61
N ALA A 54 29.23 8.68 -16.90
CA ALA A 54 29.86 7.61 -17.66
C ALA A 54 31.39 7.77 -17.78
N ASN A 55 31.89 9.01 -17.71
CA ASN A 55 33.33 9.32 -17.70
C ASN A 55 33.95 9.35 -16.29
N GLY A 56 33.21 8.92 -15.25
CA GLY A 56 33.75 8.66 -13.91
C GLY A 56 33.39 9.68 -12.85
N LEU A 57 32.43 10.58 -13.11
CA LEU A 57 31.96 11.57 -12.15
C LEU A 57 30.96 10.95 -11.14
N ASP A 58 31.10 11.28 -9.86
CA ASP A 58 30.27 10.72 -8.80
C ASP A 58 28.82 11.27 -8.90
N PRO A 59 27.78 10.40 -8.98
CA PRO A 59 26.38 10.83 -9.05
C PRO A 59 25.93 11.73 -7.90
N SER A 60 26.56 11.61 -6.71
CA SER A 60 26.25 12.45 -5.54
C SER A 60 26.77 13.88 -5.64
N GLU A 61 27.77 14.14 -6.49
CA GLU A 61 28.31 15.49 -6.71
C GLU A 61 27.45 16.30 -7.70
N ILE A 62 26.72 15.62 -8.58
CA ILE A 62 25.71 16.23 -9.47
C ILE A 62 24.56 16.81 -8.66
N GLN A 63 24.15 16.11 -7.60
CA GLN A 63 23.05 16.51 -6.72
C GLN A 63 23.38 17.76 -5.89
N LYS A 64 24.65 17.96 -5.51
CA LYS A 64 25.13 19.15 -4.77
C LYS A 64 25.13 20.43 -5.61
N LEU A 65 25.15 20.32 -6.94
CA LEU A 65 25.32 21.45 -7.86
C LEU A 65 24.04 21.85 -8.60
N CYS A 66 22.90 21.17 -8.39
CA CYS A 66 21.61 21.52 -9.00
C CYS A 66 21.25 23.01 -8.83
N THR A 67 21.60 23.63 -7.70
CA THR A 67 21.37 25.07 -7.43
C THR A 67 22.26 26.00 -8.26
N VAL A 68 23.51 25.61 -8.51
CA VAL A 68 24.48 26.39 -9.30
C VAL A 68 24.23 26.21 -10.80
N HIS A 69 23.93 24.99 -11.23
CA HIS A 69 23.57 24.64 -12.60
C HIS A 69 22.30 25.39 -13.02
N ALA A 70 21.24 25.34 -12.21
CA ALA A 70 20.01 26.08 -12.48
C ALA A 70 20.24 27.60 -12.58
N ALA A 71 21.25 28.15 -11.91
CA ALA A 71 21.60 29.57 -11.96
C ALA A 71 22.40 29.98 -13.21
N VAL A 72 23.27 29.09 -13.74
CA VAL A 72 24.00 29.31 -15.00
C VAL A 72 23.05 29.24 -16.20
N PHE A 73 22.13 28.27 -16.19
CA PHE A 73 21.21 28.02 -17.30
C PHE A 73 19.93 28.88 -17.26
N LYS A 74 19.82 29.75 -16.25
CA LYS A 74 18.66 30.63 -16.02
C LYS A 74 18.53 31.68 -17.13
N GLY A 75 17.52 31.55 -17.98
CA GLY A 75 17.17 32.51 -19.03
C GLY A 75 17.53 32.08 -20.46
N SER A 76 18.30 31.00 -20.63
CA SER A 76 18.68 30.46 -21.95
C SER A 76 18.44 28.94 -22.06
N ILE A 77 17.79 28.31 -21.08
CA ILE A 77 17.00 27.09 -21.34
C ILE A 77 15.81 27.53 -22.19
N LYS A 78 15.41 26.77 -23.23
CA LYS A 78 14.13 27.03 -23.94
C LYS A 78 13.05 27.10 -22.87
N ASP A 79 12.61 28.31 -22.59
CA ASP A 79 12.05 28.78 -21.33
C ASP A 79 11.82 27.74 -20.22
N ILE A 80 12.49 28.00 -19.09
CA ILE A 80 12.00 27.64 -17.76
C ILE A 80 10.63 28.30 -17.57
N HIS A 81 9.60 27.59 -18.00
CA HIS A 81 8.26 27.67 -17.44
C HIS A 81 7.97 26.35 -16.72
N HIS A 82 8.56 26.14 -15.55
CA HIS A 82 7.90 25.31 -14.53
C HIS A 82 6.76 26.14 -13.91
N SER A 83 5.77 26.34 -14.76
CA SER A 83 4.41 26.82 -14.52
C SER A 83 3.48 26.42 -15.68
N ASN A 84 3.92 25.57 -16.61
CA ASN A 84 3.17 25.24 -17.84
C ASN A 84 2.68 23.79 -17.90
N TYR A 85 3.17 22.90 -17.02
CA TYR A 85 2.55 21.60 -16.82
C TYR A 85 1.41 21.75 -15.82
N GLU A 86 0.23 21.27 -16.18
CA GLU A 86 -0.96 21.41 -15.35
C GLU A 86 -0.76 20.84 -13.93
N HIS A 87 0.04 19.78 -13.81
CA HIS A 87 0.30 19.10 -12.55
C HIS A 87 1.30 19.82 -11.62
N GLU A 88 1.96 20.86 -12.11
CA GLU A 88 2.86 21.74 -11.34
C GLU A 88 2.17 23.03 -10.88
N VAL A 89 0.91 23.24 -11.27
CA VAL A 89 0.14 24.40 -10.84
C VAL A 89 -0.18 24.27 -9.35
N PRO A 90 0.02 25.35 -8.55
CA PRO A 90 -0.30 25.32 -7.14
C PRO A 90 -1.75 24.91 -6.87
N GLY A 91 -1.92 23.98 -5.94
CA GLY A 91 -3.21 23.37 -5.61
C GLY A 91 -3.45 22.03 -6.31
N HIS A 92 -2.83 21.78 -7.47
CA HIS A 92 -2.97 20.49 -8.14
C HIS A 92 -2.54 19.34 -7.20
N PRO A 93 -3.26 18.20 -7.14
CA PRO A 93 -2.96 17.13 -6.19
C PRO A 93 -1.50 16.62 -6.24
N VAL A 94 -0.94 16.44 -7.44
CA VAL A 94 0.49 16.07 -7.63
C VAL A 94 1.45 17.14 -7.09
N HIS A 95 1.20 18.42 -7.35
CA HIS A 95 2.03 19.50 -6.81
C HIS A 95 1.99 19.49 -5.28
N THR A 96 0.80 19.34 -4.70
CA THR A 96 0.63 19.26 -3.24
C THR A 96 1.34 18.04 -2.65
N LEU A 97 1.23 16.87 -3.27
CA LEU A 97 1.94 15.64 -2.88
C LEU A 97 3.47 15.87 -2.86
N LYS A 98 4.03 16.44 -3.92
CA LYS A 98 5.47 16.74 -4.01
C LYS A 98 5.93 17.78 -2.98
N LEU A 99 5.11 18.80 -2.72
CA LEU A 99 5.43 19.78 -1.67
C LEU A 99 5.52 19.14 -0.29
N GLU A 100 4.58 18.25 0.03
CA GLU A 100 4.60 17.53 1.30
C GLU A 100 5.82 16.61 1.39
N ASN A 101 6.19 15.94 0.30
CA ASN A 101 7.40 15.12 0.22
C ASN A 101 8.70 15.90 0.46
N ILE A 102 8.78 17.15 -0.01
CA ILE A 102 9.90 18.04 0.29
C ILE A 102 9.98 18.33 1.80
N VAL A 103 8.84 18.62 2.44
CA VAL A 103 8.79 18.88 3.88
C VAL A 103 9.15 17.63 4.69
N ILE A 104 8.64 16.47 4.27
CA ILE A 104 8.97 15.18 4.91
C ILE A 104 10.48 14.93 4.83
N ARG A 105 11.09 15.04 3.64
CA ARG A 105 12.56 14.90 3.49
C ARG A 105 13.32 15.85 4.42
N SER A 106 12.93 17.12 4.48
CA SER A 106 13.57 18.10 5.36
C SER A 106 13.45 17.73 6.85
N LEU A 107 12.28 17.24 7.29
CA LEU A 107 12.11 16.74 8.68
C LEU A 107 13.04 15.56 8.98
N LEU A 108 13.29 14.67 8.02
CA LEU A 108 14.20 13.53 8.19
C LEU A 108 15.66 13.98 8.21
N THR A 109 16.11 14.71 7.19
CA THR A 109 17.53 15.02 6.94
C THR A 109 18.04 16.20 7.75
N ASP A 110 17.22 17.25 7.90
CA ASP A 110 17.68 18.52 8.47
C ASP A 110 17.40 18.61 9.98
N GLU A 111 16.42 17.85 10.47
CA GLU A 111 16.00 17.86 11.87
C GLU A 111 16.23 16.51 12.56
N LEU A 112 15.55 15.43 12.15
CA LEU A 112 15.52 14.17 12.91
C LEU A 112 16.89 13.49 12.99
N GLN A 113 17.58 13.31 11.86
CA GLN A 113 18.91 12.69 11.81
C GLN A 113 19.95 13.46 12.66
N PRO A 114 20.15 14.79 12.46
CA PRO A 114 21.10 15.56 13.26
C PRO A 114 20.78 15.56 14.76
N LEU A 115 19.49 15.61 15.13
CA LEU A 115 19.07 15.54 16.53
C LEU A 115 19.41 14.17 17.14
N PHE A 116 19.16 13.09 16.41
CA PHE A 116 19.47 11.75 16.88
C PHE A 116 20.98 11.53 17.05
N GLU A 117 21.81 12.03 16.13
CA GLU A 117 23.27 11.95 16.26
C GLU A 117 23.80 12.65 17.50
N ARG A 118 23.24 13.82 17.83
CA ARG A 118 23.60 14.59 19.03
C ARG A 118 23.12 13.92 20.31
N LEU A 119 21.89 13.38 20.29
CA LEU A 119 21.37 12.56 21.39
C LEU A 119 22.30 11.36 21.64
N ALA A 120 22.73 10.67 20.59
CA ALA A 120 23.64 9.53 20.68
C ALA A 120 25.05 9.90 21.20
N LYS A 121 25.46 11.17 21.11
CA LYS A 121 26.69 11.71 21.71
C LYS A 121 26.51 12.11 23.18
N GLY A 122 25.31 11.97 23.75
CA GLY A 122 25.02 12.19 25.16
C GLY A 122 24.21 13.44 25.49
N GLU A 123 23.71 14.19 24.49
CA GLU A 123 22.84 15.36 24.70
C GLU A 123 21.39 14.94 25.03
N LEU A 124 21.17 14.32 26.19
CA LEU A 124 19.87 13.73 26.57
C LEU A 124 18.70 14.73 26.64
N ASN A 125 18.98 16.02 26.81
CA ASN A 125 17.97 17.08 26.80
C ASN A 125 17.29 17.27 25.43
N LEU A 126 17.78 16.61 24.37
CA LEU A 126 17.17 16.63 23.04
C LEU A 126 16.02 15.62 22.87
N GLN A 127 15.82 14.72 23.83
CA GLN A 127 14.77 13.68 23.77
C GLN A 127 13.38 14.26 23.46
N GLU A 128 12.97 15.31 24.18
CA GLU A 128 11.68 15.95 23.98
C GLU A 128 11.56 16.56 22.57
N ARG A 129 12.65 17.12 22.04
CA ARG A 129 12.66 17.67 20.67
C ARG A 129 12.51 16.57 19.63
N ILE A 130 13.16 15.42 19.80
CA ILE A 130 12.98 14.26 18.91
C ILE A 130 11.54 13.77 18.91
N VAL A 131 10.92 13.66 20.08
CA VAL A 131 9.50 13.28 20.19
C VAL A 131 8.60 14.26 19.44
N ASN A 132 8.87 15.56 19.54
CA ASN A 132 8.09 16.58 18.82
C ASN A 132 8.29 16.47 17.30
N VAL A 133 9.52 16.31 16.82
CA VAL A 133 9.80 16.10 15.38
C VAL A 133 9.11 14.85 14.85
N LEU A 134 9.11 13.75 15.60
CA LEU A 134 8.41 12.52 15.21
C LEU A 134 6.88 12.69 15.18
N LYS A 135 6.32 13.48 16.11
CA LYS A 135 4.88 13.83 16.09
C LYS A 135 4.52 14.72 14.91
N ASP A 136 5.41 15.65 14.56
CA ASP A 136 5.25 16.48 13.36
C ASP A 136 5.35 15.60 12.11
N LEU A 137 6.35 14.73 12.03
CA LEU A 137 6.51 13.75 10.94
C LEU A 137 5.27 12.87 10.77
N TYR A 138 4.60 12.47 11.87
CA TYR A 138 3.38 11.66 11.82
C TYR A 138 2.20 12.35 11.10
N GLN A 139 2.26 13.65 10.79
CA GLN A 139 1.31 14.28 9.85
C GLN A 139 1.33 13.63 8.46
N ILE A 140 2.37 12.84 8.13
CA ILE A 140 2.43 11.97 6.94
C ILE A 140 1.22 11.04 6.82
N ASP A 141 0.54 10.70 7.93
CA ASP A 141 -0.70 9.93 7.91
C ASP A 141 -1.78 10.58 7.02
N LYS A 142 -1.90 11.92 7.02
CA LYS A 142 -2.83 12.62 6.12
C LYS A 142 -2.36 12.56 4.67
N HIS A 143 -1.06 12.61 4.44
CA HIS A 143 -0.47 12.48 3.11
C HIS A 143 -0.80 11.10 2.51
N TYR A 144 -0.54 10.04 3.27
CA TYR A 144 -0.85 8.68 2.87
C TYR A 144 -2.36 8.43 2.74
N GLN A 145 -3.21 8.93 3.65
CA GLN A 145 -4.66 8.79 3.50
C GLN A 145 -5.18 9.42 2.20
N ARG A 146 -4.67 10.59 1.78
CA ARG A 146 -5.07 11.17 0.49
C ARG A 146 -4.58 10.33 -0.69
N LYS A 147 -3.37 9.80 -0.62
CA LYS A 147 -2.83 8.88 -1.63
C LYS A 147 -3.68 7.60 -1.72
N GLU A 148 -3.99 6.98 -0.59
CA GLU A 148 -4.69 5.70 -0.46
C GLU A 148 -6.17 5.77 -0.81
N VAL A 149 -6.88 6.78 -0.30
CA VAL A 149 -8.33 6.88 -0.46
C VAL A 149 -8.70 7.54 -1.78
N LEU A 150 -7.87 8.49 -2.26
CA LEU A 150 -8.15 9.23 -3.48
C LEU A 150 -7.34 8.68 -4.65
N ILE A 151 -6.01 8.83 -4.66
CA ILE A 151 -5.19 8.52 -5.83
C ILE A 151 -5.27 7.03 -6.20
N PHE A 152 -5.11 6.12 -5.23
CA PHE A 152 -5.18 4.68 -5.48
C PHE A 152 -6.55 4.22 -5.99
N SER A 153 -7.65 4.76 -5.47
CA SER A 153 -9.00 4.47 -5.96
C SER A 153 -9.15 4.76 -7.46
N TYR A 154 -8.56 5.85 -7.95
CA TYR A 154 -8.56 6.16 -9.39
C TYR A 154 -7.56 5.31 -10.18
N MET A 155 -6.43 4.92 -9.60
CA MET A 155 -5.52 3.94 -10.22
C MET A 155 -6.23 2.62 -10.47
N GLU A 156 -6.96 2.11 -9.48
CA GLU A 156 -7.72 0.86 -9.56
C GLU A 156 -8.86 0.95 -10.58
N LYS A 157 -9.58 2.08 -10.61
CA LYS A 157 -10.59 2.39 -11.64
C LYS A 157 -10.05 2.24 -13.06
N TYR A 158 -8.76 2.55 -13.27
CA TYR A 158 -8.08 2.44 -14.56
C TYR A 158 -7.25 1.16 -14.73
N GLY A 159 -7.46 0.16 -13.86
CA GLY A 159 -6.86 -1.17 -13.99
C GLY A 159 -5.44 -1.28 -13.44
N ILE A 160 -4.94 -0.28 -12.73
CA ILE A 160 -3.64 -0.29 -12.05
C ILE A 160 -3.88 -0.69 -10.59
N THR A 161 -3.80 -1.99 -10.28
CA THR A 161 -4.15 -2.50 -8.93
C THR A 161 -2.96 -2.96 -8.11
N ALA A 162 -1.87 -3.44 -8.75
CA ALA A 162 -0.74 -4.00 -8.02
C ALA A 162 0.12 -2.95 -7.29
N PRO A 163 0.53 -1.83 -7.92
CA PRO A 163 1.32 -0.80 -7.22
C PRO A 163 0.60 -0.20 -6.01
N PRO A 164 -0.69 0.19 -6.08
CA PRO A 164 -1.45 0.65 -4.91
C PRO A 164 -1.43 -0.31 -3.72
N GLN A 165 -1.67 -1.60 -3.97
CA GLN A 165 -1.72 -2.62 -2.90
C GLN A 165 -0.39 -2.77 -2.18
N VAL A 166 0.72 -2.76 -2.93
CA VAL A 166 2.06 -2.88 -2.34
C VAL A 166 2.44 -1.62 -1.59
N MET A 167 2.18 -0.45 -2.17
CA MET A 167 2.51 0.83 -1.53
C MET A 167 1.71 1.04 -0.24
N TRP A 168 0.43 0.67 -0.20
CA TRP A 168 -0.40 0.76 1.00
C TRP A 168 0.20 -0.06 2.16
N GLY A 169 0.62 -1.31 1.91
CA GLY A 169 1.24 -2.12 2.96
C GLY A 169 2.48 -1.46 3.56
N VAL A 170 3.31 -0.85 2.71
CA VAL A 170 4.49 -0.11 3.17
C VAL A 170 4.10 1.18 3.91
N ASP A 171 3.02 1.86 3.50
CA ASP A 171 2.50 3.03 4.22
C ASP A 171 2.06 2.67 5.64
N ASP A 172 1.40 1.51 5.82
CA ASP A 172 1.02 0.98 7.14
C ASP A 172 2.24 0.65 8.00
N ASP A 173 3.26 0.00 7.43
CA ASP A 173 4.52 -0.29 8.12
C ASP A 173 5.19 1.02 8.60
N ILE A 174 5.28 2.04 7.73
CA ILE A 174 5.85 3.36 8.07
C ILE A 174 5.05 4.04 9.19
N ARG A 175 3.71 4.00 9.15
CA ARG A 175 2.87 4.57 10.22
C ARG A 175 3.19 3.92 11.56
N ASP A 176 3.35 2.61 11.58
CA ASP A 176 3.60 1.85 12.81
C ASP A 176 5.03 2.04 13.31
N GLU A 177 6.02 2.16 12.41
CA GLU A 177 7.39 2.54 12.73
C GLU A 177 7.47 3.93 13.40
N ILE A 178 6.79 4.94 12.84
CA ILE A 178 6.77 6.29 13.43
C ILE A 178 6.11 6.26 14.81
N LYS A 179 4.95 5.59 14.97
CA LYS A 179 4.27 5.45 16.27
C LYS A 179 5.15 4.74 17.29
N LEU A 180 5.88 3.70 16.88
CA LEU A 180 6.81 2.99 17.72
C LEU A 180 7.94 3.92 18.17
N MET A 181 8.55 4.68 17.27
CA MET A 181 9.59 5.66 17.62
C MET A 181 9.08 6.73 18.58
N ILE A 182 7.87 7.28 18.35
CA ILE A 182 7.25 8.23 19.29
C ILE A 182 7.12 7.60 20.68
N LYS A 183 6.65 6.35 20.76
CA LYS A 183 6.47 5.62 22.02
C LYS A 183 7.80 5.40 22.73
N GLU A 184 8.81 4.89 22.02
CA GLU A 184 10.11 4.57 22.59
C GLU A 184 10.85 5.83 23.07
N PHE A 185 10.89 6.90 22.29
CA PHE A 185 11.51 8.16 22.72
C PHE A 185 10.69 8.90 23.79
N SER A 186 9.40 8.59 23.97
CA SER A 186 8.62 9.13 25.10
C SER A 186 8.88 8.40 26.42
N ASN A 187 9.53 7.24 26.38
CA ASN A 187 9.89 6.49 27.59
C ASN A 187 11.11 7.16 28.28
N PRO A 188 11.03 7.52 29.57
CA PRO A 188 12.18 8.05 30.32
C PRO A 188 13.39 7.09 30.37
N ASP A 189 13.14 5.79 30.30
CA ASP A 189 14.16 4.73 30.39
C ASP A 189 14.61 4.19 29.01
N PHE A 190 14.42 4.98 27.95
CA PHE A 190 14.77 4.57 26.58
C PHE A 190 16.26 4.22 26.41
N ILE A 191 16.54 3.25 25.54
CA ILE A 191 17.91 2.77 25.27
C ILE A 191 18.32 3.21 23.86
N ILE A 192 19.08 4.30 23.76
CA ILE A 192 19.50 4.91 22.48
C ILE A 192 20.07 3.89 21.48
N ASN A 193 20.92 2.97 21.94
CA ASN A 193 21.57 1.97 21.08
C ASN A 193 20.58 1.00 20.42
N GLN A 194 19.42 0.76 21.05
CA GLN A 194 18.37 -0.10 20.50
C GLN A 194 17.51 0.64 19.46
N LEU A 195 17.51 1.98 19.48
CA LEU A 195 16.67 2.81 18.61
C LEU A 195 17.38 3.27 17.34
N ARG A 196 18.70 3.09 17.22
CA ARG A 196 19.46 3.51 16.03
C ARG A 196 18.99 2.79 14.77
N GLU A 197 19.06 1.47 14.76
CA GLU A 197 18.71 0.69 13.56
C GLU A 197 17.23 0.86 13.19
N PRO A 198 16.26 0.79 14.13
CA PRO A 198 14.85 1.07 13.80
C PRO A 198 14.63 2.47 13.24
N LEU A 199 15.29 3.50 13.78
CA LEU A 199 15.14 4.88 13.29
C LEU A 199 15.71 5.03 11.87
N LEU A 200 16.89 4.47 11.60
CA LEU A 200 17.49 4.53 10.26
C LEU A 200 16.65 3.76 9.23
N SER A 201 16.15 2.58 9.60
CA SER A 201 15.23 1.80 8.77
C SER A 201 13.95 2.58 8.45
N MET A 202 13.36 3.25 9.44
CA MET A 202 12.17 4.08 9.23
C MET A 202 12.45 5.24 8.27
N ILE A 203 13.61 5.90 8.40
CA ILE A 203 14.01 6.97 7.49
C ILE A 203 14.17 6.45 6.06
N GLU A 204 14.88 5.33 5.89
CA GLU A 204 15.09 4.69 4.58
C GLU A 204 13.76 4.29 3.94
N ASN A 205 12.85 3.68 4.69
CA ASN A 205 11.52 3.31 4.21
C ASN A 205 10.72 4.53 3.73
N ILE A 206 10.76 5.65 4.46
CA ILE A 206 10.08 6.88 4.06
C ILE A 206 10.73 7.46 2.78
N GLU A 207 12.06 7.52 2.71
CA GLU A 207 12.76 8.02 1.51
C GLU A 207 12.47 7.16 0.27
N GLU A 208 12.44 5.84 0.42
CA GLU A 208 12.03 4.91 -0.62
C GLU A 208 10.59 5.14 -1.06
N MET A 209 9.66 5.37 -0.13
CA MET A 209 8.27 5.64 -0.45
C MET A 209 8.13 6.93 -1.25
N ILE A 210 8.82 8.00 -0.84
CA ILE A 210 8.83 9.26 -1.59
C ILE A 210 9.37 9.05 -3.01
N PHE A 211 10.44 8.26 -3.18
CA PHE A 211 10.95 7.91 -4.50
C PHE A 211 9.91 7.17 -5.34
N LYS A 212 9.25 6.15 -4.76
CA LYS A 212 8.19 5.39 -5.44
C LYS A 212 7.02 6.30 -5.84
N GLU A 213 6.65 7.26 -5.00
CA GLU A 213 5.60 8.22 -5.31
C GLU A 213 5.98 9.15 -6.47
N GLU A 214 7.16 9.78 -6.39
CA GLU A 214 7.57 10.82 -7.35
C GLU A 214 8.00 10.25 -8.69
N GLU A 215 8.75 9.14 -8.69
CA GLU A 215 9.41 8.61 -9.88
C GLU A 215 8.63 7.47 -10.55
N ILE A 216 7.67 6.84 -9.83
CA ILE A 216 6.92 5.70 -10.36
C ILE A 216 5.42 6.01 -10.41
N MET A 217 4.81 6.36 -9.28
CA MET A 217 3.36 6.57 -9.20
C MET A 217 2.93 7.82 -9.97
N VAL A 218 3.57 8.96 -9.74
CA VAL A 218 3.19 10.24 -10.37
C VAL A 218 3.21 10.15 -11.92
N PRO A 219 4.27 9.65 -12.58
CA PRO A 219 4.26 9.49 -14.03
C PRO A 219 3.11 8.61 -14.51
N MET A 220 2.85 7.51 -13.81
CA MET A 220 1.80 6.56 -14.17
C MET A 220 0.41 7.20 -14.11
N VAL A 221 0.08 7.91 -13.02
CA VAL A 221 -1.24 8.54 -12.86
C VAL A 221 -1.45 9.72 -13.80
N LEU A 222 -0.38 10.44 -14.16
CA LEU A 222 -0.45 11.53 -15.14
C LEU A 222 -0.79 11.03 -16.56
N GLU A 223 -0.48 9.78 -16.89
CA GLU A 223 -0.82 9.19 -18.18
C GLU A 223 -2.27 8.70 -18.29
N VAL A 224 -2.92 8.37 -17.16
CA VAL A 224 -4.23 7.73 -17.14
C VAL A 224 -5.37 8.62 -16.61
N PHE A 225 -5.10 9.54 -15.69
CA PHE A 225 -6.13 10.35 -15.06
C PHE A 225 -6.58 11.49 -15.98
N SER A 226 -7.88 11.76 -15.95
CA SER A 226 -8.47 12.92 -16.62
C SER A 226 -8.39 14.18 -15.76
N ILE A 227 -8.61 15.33 -16.37
CA ILE A 227 -8.71 16.61 -15.64
C ILE A 227 -9.85 16.57 -14.63
N GLU A 228 -10.98 15.93 -14.97
CA GLU A 228 -12.11 15.77 -14.07
C GLU A 228 -11.77 14.90 -12.85
N ASP A 229 -10.95 13.86 -13.03
CA ASP A 229 -10.45 13.06 -11.91
C ASP A 229 -9.58 13.94 -10.98
N TRP A 230 -8.68 14.77 -11.53
CA TRP A 230 -7.85 15.68 -10.73
C TRP A 230 -8.63 16.77 -10.01
N GLU A 231 -9.65 17.35 -10.65
CA GLU A 231 -10.57 18.31 -10.01
C GLU A 231 -11.32 17.65 -8.84
N GLN A 232 -11.78 16.41 -9.01
CA GLN A 232 -12.46 15.66 -7.96
C GLN A 232 -11.52 15.28 -6.81
N ILE A 233 -10.31 14.78 -7.11
CA ILE A 233 -9.30 14.45 -6.09
C ILE A 233 -8.92 15.72 -5.30
N ALA A 234 -8.76 16.86 -5.97
CA ALA A 234 -8.43 18.11 -5.29
C ALA A 234 -9.56 18.60 -4.38
N HIS A 235 -10.82 18.42 -4.80
CA HIS A 235 -11.98 18.72 -3.97
C HIS A 235 -12.05 17.82 -2.73
N ASP A 236 -11.98 16.50 -2.93
CA ASP A 236 -12.15 15.51 -1.85
C ASP A 236 -10.95 15.47 -0.89
N SER A 237 -9.79 16.00 -1.31
CA SER A 237 -8.62 16.19 -0.45
C SER A 237 -8.90 17.07 0.77
N PHE A 238 -9.89 17.97 0.71
CA PHE A 238 -10.27 18.82 1.85
C PHE A 238 -11.00 18.04 2.96
N ASP A 239 -11.65 16.93 2.65
CA ASP A 239 -12.33 16.09 3.64
C ASP A 239 -11.33 15.31 4.51
N ILE A 240 -10.15 15.00 3.96
CA ILE A 240 -9.04 14.34 4.66
C ILE A 240 -8.11 15.37 5.32
N GLY A 241 -7.80 16.44 4.60
CA GLY A 241 -6.86 17.49 5.01
C GLY A 241 -5.43 17.26 4.54
N PHE A 242 -4.57 18.25 4.83
CA PHE A 242 -3.22 18.35 4.27
C PHE A 242 -2.14 18.18 5.34
N ALA A 243 -1.05 17.51 4.98
CA ALA A 243 0.12 17.40 5.83
C ALA A 243 0.93 18.69 5.68
N PHE A 244 1.34 19.32 6.78
CA PHE A 244 2.23 20.49 6.79
C PHE A 244 1.74 21.77 6.09
N ILE A 245 0.62 21.72 5.36
CA ILE A 245 0.07 22.84 4.59
C ILE A 245 -1.22 23.32 5.26
N PRO A 246 -1.18 24.43 6.03
CA PRO A 246 -2.35 24.89 6.78
C PRO A 246 -3.44 25.50 5.90
N ASN A 247 -3.06 26.09 4.75
CA ASN A 247 -3.97 26.73 3.82
C ASN A 247 -3.66 26.26 2.38
N PRO A 248 -4.14 25.06 2.01
CA PRO A 248 -3.95 24.51 0.66
C PRO A 248 -4.68 25.39 -0.38
N LEU A 249 -4.06 25.55 -1.55
CA LEU A 249 -4.69 26.24 -2.66
C LEU A 249 -5.70 25.31 -3.35
N ILE A 250 -6.84 25.87 -3.75
CA ILE A 250 -7.87 25.13 -4.47
C ILE A 250 -7.43 24.99 -5.93
N TYR A 251 -7.31 23.75 -6.39
CA TYR A 251 -7.08 23.46 -7.79
C TYR A 251 -8.32 23.72 -8.63
N LYS A 252 -8.12 24.34 -9.79
CA LYS A 252 -9.14 24.45 -10.83
C LYS A 252 -8.44 24.45 -12.17
N ALA A 253 -8.83 23.53 -13.04
CA ALA A 253 -8.15 23.40 -14.32
C ALA A 253 -8.43 24.61 -15.22
N SER A 254 -7.39 25.07 -15.91
CA SER A 254 -7.50 26.13 -16.89
C SER A 254 -8.28 25.65 -18.13
N LYS A 255 -8.85 26.59 -18.91
CA LYS A 255 -9.51 26.23 -20.18
C LYS A 255 -8.52 25.55 -21.14
N GLU A 256 -7.30 26.06 -21.20
CA GLU A 256 -6.22 25.51 -22.01
C GLU A 256 -5.85 24.08 -21.60
N ALA A 257 -5.86 23.78 -20.30
CA ALA A 257 -5.61 22.42 -19.80
C ALA A 257 -6.73 21.44 -20.20
N LYS A 258 -8.00 21.89 -20.14
CA LYS A 258 -9.14 21.07 -20.60
C LYS A 258 -9.08 20.81 -22.10
N GLU A 259 -8.70 21.82 -22.89
CA GLU A 259 -8.51 21.68 -24.34
C GLU A 259 -7.37 20.71 -24.67
N LYS A 260 -6.19 20.85 -24.04
CA LYS A 260 -5.07 19.91 -24.19
C LYS A 260 -5.42 18.49 -23.74
N SER A 261 -6.23 18.35 -22.69
CA SER A 261 -6.70 17.03 -22.22
C SER A 261 -7.57 16.34 -23.27
N LEU A 262 -8.44 17.09 -23.96
CA LEU A 262 -9.27 16.54 -25.05
C LEU A 262 -8.41 16.09 -26.24
N GLU A 263 -7.36 16.85 -26.58
CA GLU A 263 -6.41 16.47 -27.64
C GLU A 263 -5.63 15.20 -27.29
N ASN A 264 -5.29 15.01 -26.01
CA ASN A 264 -4.53 13.86 -25.51
C ASN A 264 -5.39 12.63 -25.18
N GLU A 265 -6.71 12.72 -25.28
CA GLU A 265 -7.64 11.65 -24.92
C GLU A 265 -7.35 10.30 -25.62
N PRO A 266 -7.01 10.26 -26.94
CA PRO A 266 -6.65 8.99 -27.58
C PRO A 266 -5.42 8.32 -26.96
N ARG A 267 -4.43 9.12 -26.53
CA ARG A 267 -3.21 8.62 -25.88
C ARG A 267 -3.51 8.10 -24.47
N ARG A 268 -4.35 8.80 -23.72
CA ARG A 268 -4.81 8.39 -22.38
C ARG A 268 -5.55 7.05 -22.43
N LEU A 269 -6.48 6.89 -23.38
CA LEU A 269 -7.20 5.62 -23.58
C LEU A 269 -6.27 4.46 -23.98
N ALA A 270 -5.22 4.74 -24.76
CA ALA A 270 -4.20 3.73 -25.09
C ALA A 270 -3.40 3.31 -23.85
N ALA A 271 -2.98 4.27 -23.01
CA ALA A 271 -2.28 4.00 -21.75
C ALA A 271 -3.15 3.16 -20.79
N ILE A 272 -4.43 3.50 -20.61
CA ILE A 272 -5.37 2.71 -19.79
C ILE A 272 -5.48 1.27 -20.31
N LYS A 273 -5.60 1.09 -21.63
CA LYS A 273 -5.68 -0.25 -22.23
C LYS A 273 -4.40 -1.05 -21.99
N GLU A 274 -3.23 -0.41 -22.06
CA GLU A 274 -1.94 -1.03 -21.76
C GLU A 274 -1.84 -1.40 -20.27
N SER A 275 -2.25 -0.53 -19.35
CA SER A 275 -2.28 -0.82 -17.91
C SER A 275 -3.19 -2.01 -17.58
N ILE A 276 -4.39 -2.07 -18.15
CA ILE A 276 -5.31 -3.21 -17.99
C ILE A 276 -4.68 -4.48 -18.55
N ALA A 277 -4.12 -4.41 -19.77
CA ALA A 277 -3.48 -5.56 -20.40
C ALA A 277 -2.26 -6.05 -19.61
N PHE A 278 -1.47 -5.15 -19.02
CA PHE A 278 -0.33 -5.48 -18.16
C PHE A 278 -0.79 -6.14 -16.85
N SER A 279 -1.82 -5.60 -16.20
CA SER A 279 -2.41 -6.19 -15.00
C SER A 279 -3.01 -7.57 -15.27
N ASP A 280 -3.67 -7.76 -16.41
CA ASP A 280 -4.18 -9.06 -16.84
C ASP A 280 -3.05 -10.03 -17.23
N ALA A 281 -2.00 -9.53 -17.88
CA ALA A 281 -0.79 -10.31 -18.17
C ALA A 281 -0.05 -10.71 -16.89
N GLN A 282 0.04 -9.85 -15.87
CA GLN A 282 0.57 -10.22 -14.55
C GLN A 282 -0.28 -11.31 -13.92
N LYS A 283 -1.62 -11.20 -13.95
CA LYS A 283 -2.52 -12.28 -13.50
C LYS A 283 -2.29 -13.59 -14.29
N MET A 284 -1.95 -13.51 -15.57
CA MET A 284 -1.64 -14.68 -16.42
C MET A 284 -0.22 -15.24 -16.20
N SER A 285 0.80 -14.42 -15.96
CA SER A 285 2.18 -14.83 -15.66
C SER A 285 2.30 -15.44 -14.26
N ILE A 286 1.52 -14.95 -13.29
CA ILE A 286 1.35 -15.60 -11.97
C ILE A 286 0.83 -17.04 -12.11
N ASN A 287 0.10 -17.36 -13.20
CA ASN A 287 -0.35 -18.72 -13.48
C ASN A 287 0.72 -19.63 -14.13
N GLN A 288 1.79 -19.09 -14.72
CA GLN A 288 2.83 -19.87 -15.42
C GLN A 288 4.10 -20.13 -14.60
N GLU A 289 4.50 -19.24 -13.66
CA GLU A 289 5.68 -19.48 -12.79
C GLU A 289 5.39 -20.37 -11.57
N ALA A 290 4.13 -20.73 -11.36
CA ALA A 290 3.65 -21.46 -10.20
C ALA A 290 3.70 -23.00 -10.38
N GLU A 291 4.73 -23.53 -11.03
CA GLU A 291 4.99 -24.98 -11.12
C GLU A 291 6.14 -25.49 -10.23
N THR A 292 6.88 -24.63 -9.49
CA THR A 292 8.00 -25.12 -8.65
C THR A 292 8.15 -24.58 -7.22
N LYS A 293 7.20 -23.78 -6.69
CA LYS A 293 7.06 -23.55 -5.24
C LYS A 293 5.58 -23.60 -4.87
N GLU A 294 5.24 -24.23 -3.76
CA GLU A 294 3.85 -24.46 -3.31
C GLU A 294 3.00 -23.19 -3.48
N LYS A 295 2.02 -23.28 -4.39
CA LYS A 295 1.02 -22.24 -4.63
C LYS A 295 0.32 -21.88 -3.31
N THR A 296 0.55 -20.68 -2.82
CA THR A 296 -0.34 -20.08 -1.82
C THR A 296 -1.67 -19.76 -2.52
N MET A 297 -2.58 -20.73 -2.53
CA MET A 297 -3.93 -20.59 -3.06
C MET A 297 -4.72 -19.66 -2.14
N PHE A 298 -5.30 -18.61 -2.71
CA PHE A 298 -6.26 -17.74 -2.02
C PHE A 298 -7.69 -18.16 -2.37
N VAL A 299 -8.56 -18.12 -1.36
CA VAL A 299 -10.01 -18.27 -1.46
C VAL A 299 -10.61 -16.87 -1.43
N GLU A 300 -11.23 -16.47 -2.53
CA GLU A 300 -11.95 -15.20 -2.66
C GLU A 300 -13.36 -15.34 -2.06
N LEU A 301 -13.70 -14.47 -1.11
CA LEU A 301 -15.02 -14.35 -0.50
C LEU A 301 -15.57 -12.94 -0.76
N PRO A 302 -16.90 -12.72 -0.75
CA PRO A 302 -17.47 -11.38 -0.94
C PRO A 302 -16.96 -10.31 0.05
N THR A 303 -16.43 -10.72 1.20
CA THR A 303 -15.96 -9.86 2.29
C THR A 303 -14.44 -9.85 2.45
N GLY A 304 -13.68 -10.43 1.52
CA GLY A 304 -12.22 -10.45 1.57
C GLY A 304 -11.61 -11.73 0.99
N ARG A 305 -10.28 -11.85 1.06
CA ARG A 305 -9.54 -13.01 0.56
C ARG A 305 -8.73 -13.64 1.69
N LEU A 306 -8.68 -14.97 1.72
CA LEU A 306 -7.90 -15.73 2.71
C LEU A 306 -7.04 -16.75 1.99
N ASN A 307 -5.78 -16.91 2.39
CA ASN A 307 -5.01 -18.08 1.96
C ASN A 307 -5.39 -19.34 2.75
N ILE A 308 -5.00 -20.52 2.24
CA ILE A 308 -5.31 -21.80 2.89
C ILE A 308 -4.77 -21.90 4.34
N ASN A 309 -3.63 -21.27 4.64
CA ASN A 309 -3.06 -21.32 5.99
C ASN A 309 -3.86 -20.46 6.98
N GLU A 310 -4.29 -19.26 6.57
CA GLU A 310 -5.19 -18.41 7.35
C GLU A 310 -6.54 -19.11 7.60
N LEU A 311 -7.10 -19.73 6.57
CA LEU A 311 -8.36 -20.48 6.69
C LEU A 311 -8.23 -21.64 7.68
N LYS A 312 -7.13 -22.40 7.63
CA LYS A 312 -6.82 -23.45 8.63
C LYS A 312 -6.70 -22.87 10.03
N ALA A 313 -5.90 -21.83 10.20
CA ALA A 313 -5.67 -21.19 11.51
C ALA A 313 -6.98 -20.67 12.12
N ILE A 314 -7.87 -20.08 11.32
CA ILE A 314 -9.20 -19.66 11.77
C ILE A 314 -9.98 -20.86 12.34
N PHE A 315 -10.03 -21.98 11.62
CA PHE A 315 -10.74 -23.17 12.08
C PHE A 315 -10.14 -23.81 13.34
N GLU A 316 -8.85 -23.60 13.61
CA GLU A 316 -8.17 -24.08 14.82
C GLU A 316 -8.48 -23.22 16.06
N VAL A 317 -8.77 -21.93 15.90
CA VAL A 317 -9.01 -20.99 17.02
C VAL A 317 -10.48 -20.72 17.31
N LEU A 318 -11.40 -21.03 16.38
CA LEU A 318 -12.83 -20.84 16.61
C LEU A 318 -13.29 -21.60 17.87
N PRO A 319 -14.06 -20.98 18.78
CA PRO A 319 -14.52 -21.62 20.03
C PRO A 319 -15.68 -22.60 19.80
N VAL A 320 -15.74 -23.22 18.62
CA VAL A 320 -16.75 -24.17 18.18
C VAL A 320 -16.13 -25.24 17.29
N ASP A 321 -16.64 -26.46 17.40
CA ASP A 321 -16.31 -27.55 16.49
C ASP A 321 -17.25 -27.52 15.29
N LEU A 322 -16.67 -27.62 14.10
CA LEU A 322 -17.40 -27.67 12.84
C LEU A 322 -17.33 -29.08 12.24
N THR A 323 -18.40 -29.51 11.59
CA THR A 323 -18.41 -30.68 10.70
C THR A 323 -19.34 -30.42 9.53
N LEU A 324 -18.78 -30.46 8.32
CA LEU A 324 -19.50 -30.26 7.07
C LEU A 324 -19.86 -31.60 6.45
N VAL A 325 -21.13 -31.76 6.14
CA VAL A 325 -21.69 -32.85 5.35
C VAL A 325 -22.18 -32.28 4.02
N ASP A 326 -21.81 -32.87 2.89
CA ASP A 326 -22.25 -32.40 1.58
C ASP A 326 -23.70 -32.77 1.24
N ALA A 327 -24.18 -32.31 0.09
CA ALA A 327 -25.50 -32.61 -0.45
C ALA A 327 -25.75 -34.12 -0.70
N GLN A 328 -24.69 -34.95 -0.73
CA GLN A 328 -24.76 -36.41 -0.85
C GLN A 328 -24.66 -37.12 0.51
N ASP A 329 -24.84 -36.38 1.60
CA ASP A 329 -24.82 -36.86 2.99
C ASP A 329 -23.45 -37.45 3.41
N LYS A 330 -22.36 -37.05 2.75
CA LYS A 330 -20.99 -37.49 3.09
C LYS A 330 -20.25 -36.42 3.85
N VAL A 331 -19.47 -36.84 4.85
CA VAL A 331 -18.63 -35.92 5.62
C VAL A 331 -17.50 -35.39 4.73
N ARG A 332 -17.35 -34.07 4.60
CA ARG A 332 -16.32 -33.45 3.77
C ARG A 332 -15.23 -32.73 4.53
N PHE A 333 -15.57 -32.20 5.70
CA PHE A 333 -14.65 -31.40 6.49
C PHE A 333 -15.04 -31.46 7.96
N PHE A 334 -14.07 -31.34 8.86
CA PHE A 334 -14.28 -31.02 10.25
C PHE A 334 -13.12 -30.13 10.73
N SER A 335 -13.39 -29.22 11.67
CA SER A 335 -12.32 -28.40 12.26
C SER A 335 -11.54 -29.16 13.34
N GLU A 336 -10.24 -28.89 13.44
CA GLU A 336 -9.37 -29.39 14.52
C GLU A 336 -9.13 -28.28 15.52
N GLY A 337 -9.90 -28.24 16.61
CA GLY A 337 -9.66 -27.37 17.75
C GLY A 337 -8.97 -28.12 18.89
N PRO A 338 -8.22 -27.43 19.78
CA PRO A 338 -7.49 -28.07 20.88
C PRO A 338 -8.41 -28.79 21.88
N GLU A 339 -9.68 -28.40 21.98
CA GLU A 339 -10.65 -28.94 22.94
C GLU A 339 -11.93 -29.51 22.30
N ARG A 340 -11.80 -30.10 21.12
CA ARG A 340 -12.94 -30.69 20.40
C ARG A 340 -13.77 -31.64 21.27
N VAL A 341 -15.08 -31.41 21.35
CA VAL A 341 -16.00 -32.15 22.24
C VAL A 341 -16.16 -33.61 21.78
N PHE A 342 -16.28 -33.82 20.47
CA PHE A 342 -16.42 -35.15 19.88
C PHE A 342 -15.25 -35.44 18.95
N PRO A 343 -14.32 -36.35 19.31
CA PRO A 343 -13.15 -36.63 18.50
C PRO A 343 -13.55 -37.14 17.11
N ARG A 344 -12.78 -36.74 16.11
CA ARG A 344 -12.91 -37.18 14.72
C ARG A 344 -11.55 -37.68 14.23
N THR A 345 -11.60 -38.64 13.33
CA THR A 345 -10.42 -39.15 12.62
C THR A 345 -10.59 -38.86 11.15
N THR A 346 -9.50 -38.62 10.42
CA THR A 346 -9.52 -38.34 8.98
C THR A 346 -10.17 -39.47 8.15
N SER A 347 -10.22 -40.70 8.68
CA SER A 347 -10.96 -41.82 8.08
C SER A 347 -12.48 -41.61 7.95
N VAL A 348 -13.04 -40.60 8.61
CA VAL A 348 -14.47 -40.25 8.49
C VAL A 348 -14.78 -39.48 7.20
N ILE A 349 -13.78 -38.85 6.57
CA ILE A 349 -13.97 -38.08 5.36
C ILE A 349 -14.45 -38.99 4.21
N GLY A 350 -15.55 -38.61 3.56
CA GLY A 350 -16.22 -39.38 2.51
C GLY A 350 -17.19 -40.45 3.01
N ARG A 351 -17.26 -40.69 4.33
CA ARG A 351 -18.22 -41.60 4.94
C ARG A 351 -19.60 -40.93 5.02
N GLU A 352 -20.66 -41.72 4.81
CA GLU A 352 -22.03 -41.26 5.02
C GLU A 352 -22.26 -40.92 6.49
N VAL A 353 -22.87 -39.75 6.75
CA VAL A 353 -23.06 -39.21 8.09
C VAL A 353 -23.91 -40.11 8.98
N VAL A 354 -24.91 -40.81 8.43
CA VAL A 354 -25.76 -41.76 9.17
C VAL A 354 -24.95 -42.90 9.77
N ASN A 355 -23.92 -43.36 9.07
CA ASN A 355 -23.03 -44.43 9.53
C ASN A 355 -22.04 -43.95 10.60
N CYS A 356 -21.94 -42.64 10.83
CA CYS A 356 -21.11 -42.05 11.87
C CYS A 356 -21.83 -41.96 13.23
N HIS A 357 -23.11 -42.31 13.29
CA HIS A 357 -23.95 -42.21 14.48
C HIS A 357 -24.40 -43.60 14.99
N PRO A 358 -24.66 -43.76 16.31
CA PRO A 358 -25.24 -44.99 16.84
C PRO A 358 -26.64 -45.29 16.26
N PRO A 359 -27.06 -46.57 16.15
CA PRO A 359 -28.36 -46.94 15.55
C PRO A 359 -29.58 -46.22 16.13
N LYS A 360 -29.55 -45.97 17.45
CA LYS A 360 -30.62 -45.24 18.15
C LYS A 360 -30.83 -43.79 17.70
N SER A 361 -29.85 -43.19 17.02
CA SER A 361 -29.88 -41.78 16.59
C SER A 361 -29.92 -41.61 15.08
N MET A 362 -29.75 -42.69 14.30
CA MET A 362 -29.73 -42.62 12.82
C MET A 362 -31.01 -42.01 12.25
N HIS A 363 -32.17 -42.46 12.71
CA HIS A 363 -33.48 -41.95 12.23
C HIS A 363 -33.66 -40.44 12.49
N ILE A 364 -33.06 -39.91 13.55
CA ILE A 364 -33.11 -38.47 13.86
C ILE A 364 -32.25 -37.70 12.85
N VAL A 365 -31.04 -38.19 12.58
CA VAL A 365 -30.12 -37.59 11.59
C VAL A 365 -30.73 -37.62 10.19
N GLU A 366 -31.30 -38.75 9.78
CA GLU A 366 -31.99 -38.89 8.51
C GLU A 366 -33.15 -37.90 8.36
N GLN A 367 -33.96 -37.73 9.42
CA GLN A 367 -35.06 -36.77 9.41
C GLN A 367 -34.56 -35.33 9.30
N ILE A 368 -33.51 -34.95 10.03
CA ILE A 368 -32.92 -33.60 9.94
C ILE A 368 -32.45 -33.32 8.50
N LEU A 369 -31.71 -34.26 7.89
CA LEU A 369 -31.21 -34.09 6.52
C LEU A 369 -32.34 -34.01 5.49
N LYS A 370 -33.41 -34.78 5.69
CA LYS A 370 -34.61 -34.74 4.85
C LYS A 370 -35.34 -33.40 4.97
N ASP A 371 -35.53 -32.89 6.19
CA ASP A 371 -36.15 -31.59 6.44
C ASP A 371 -35.30 -30.48 5.80
N PHE A 372 -33.97 -30.59 5.88
CA PHE A 372 -33.05 -29.61 5.30
C PHE A 372 -33.06 -29.63 3.78
N LYS A 373 -33.05 -30.81 3.15
CA LYS A 373 -33.14 -30.95 1.69
C LYS A 373 -34.44 -30.40 1.14
N SER A 374 -35.56 -30.73 1.78
CA SER A 374 -36.90 -30.25 1.38
C SER A 374 -37.12 -28.75 1.66
N GLY A 375 -36.32 -28.16 2.55
CA GLY A 375 -36.50 -26.77 2.99
C GLY A 375 -37.57 -26.60 4.06
N GLU A 376 -38.11 -27.69 4.62
CA GLU A 376 -39.03 -27.65 5.77
C GLU A 376 -38.36 -27.01 7.00
N LYS A 377 -37.06 -27.26 7.17
CA LYS A 377 -36.23 -26.62 8.20
C LYS A 377 -34.92 -26.11 7.61
N THR A 378 -34.42 -25.03 8.18
CA THR A 378 -33.08 -24.49 7.91
C THR A 378 -32.14 -24.68 9.08
N THR A 379 -32.67 -24.94 10.27
CA THR A 379 -31.92 -25.15 11.50
C THR A 379 -32.50 -26.29 12.33
N ALA A 380 -31.64 -26.97 13.09
CA ALA A 380 -32.03 -27.91 14.13
C ALA A 380 -31.03 -27.80 15.28
N GLU A 381 -31.49 -27.73 16.52
CA GLU A 381 -30.62 -27.50 17.67
C GLU A 381 -31.05 -28.30 18.89
N PHE A 382 -30.08 -28.73 19.68
CA PHE A 382 -30.29 -29.40 20.95
C PHE A 382 -29.06 -29.24 21.85
N TRP A 383 -29.25 -29.54 23.13
CA TRP A 383 -28.19 -29.51 24.12
C TRP A 383 -28.20 -30.77 24.97
N ILE A 384 -27.02 -31.21 25.38
CA ILE A 384 -26.84 -32.38 26.22
C ILE A 384 -25.86 -32.09 27.35
N ASP A 385 -26.00 -32.84 28.44
CA ASP A 385 -25.04 -32.85 29.53
C ASP A 385 -24.02 -33.97 29.28
N LEU A 386 -22.75 -33.61 29.14
CA LEU A 386 -21.64 -34.54 28.93
C LEU A 386 -20.69 -34.47 30.14
N GLY A 387 -21.00 -35.24 31.17
CA GLY A 387 -20.33 -35.11 32.47
C GLY A 387 -20.61 -33.74 33.08
N PRO A 388 -19.58 -32.95 33.44
CA PRO A 388 -19.77 -31.60 33.98
C PRO A 388 -20.01 -30.54 32.89
N ARG A 389 -19.92 -30.90 31.61
CA ARG A 389 -19.98 -29.96 30.48
C ARG A 389 -21.39 -29.85 29.92
N LYS A 390 -21.85 -28.63 29.64
CA LYS A 390 -23.06 -28.36 28.86
C LYS A 390 -22.71 -28.16 27.39
N ILE A 391 -23.10 -29.12 26.55
CA ILE A 391 -22.77 -29.10 25.12
C ILE A 391 -23.99 -28.63 24.33
N TYR A 392 -23.80 -27.61 23.50
CA TYR A 392 -24.80 -27.09 22.60
C TYR A 392 -24.46 -27.47 21.15
N ILE A 393 -25.40 -28.12 20.47
CA ILE A 393 -25.21 -28.69 19.13
C ILE A 393 -26.27 -28.10 18.20
N ARG A 394 -25.82 -27.54 17.08
CA ARG A 394 -26.66 -26.93 16.06
C ARG A 394 -26.32 -27.48 14.69
N TYR A 395 -27.33 -27.67 13.87
CA TYR A 395 -27.23 -28.04 12.48
C TYR A 395 -27.85 -26.94 11.63
N PHE A 396 -27.16 -26.58 10.54
CA PHE A 396 -27.60 -25.57 9.60
C PHE A 396 -27.64 -26.14 8.19
N ALA A 397 -28.74 -25.92 7.47
CA ALA A 397 -28.81 -26.20 6.04
C ALA A 397 -27.97 -25.16 5.28
N LEU A 398 -26.96 -25.62 4.54
CA LEU A 398 -26.15 -24.77 3.68
C LEU A 398 -26.80 -24.67 2.31
N ARG A 399 -26.91 -23.45 1.79
CA ARG A 399 -27.48 -23.17 0.47
C ARG A 399 -26.64 -22.14 -0.28
N ASP A 400 -26.63 -22.23 -1.60
CA ASP A 400 -26.01 -21.22 -2.46
C ASP A 400 -26.95 -20.00 -2.66
N GLU A 401 -26.48 -19.00 -3.41
CA GLU A 401 -27.25 -17.79 -3.73
C GLU A 401 -28.55 -18.07 -4.51
N ALA A 402 -28.58 -19.18 -5.25
CA ALA A 402 -29.77 -19.67 -5.95
C ALA A 402 -30.67 -20.56 -5.07
N ASN A 403 -30.39 -20.63 -3.76
CA ASN A 403 -31.10 -21.40 -2.75
C ASN A 403 -31.03 -22.93 -2.93
N ASN A 404 -30.06 -23.43 -3.72
CA ASN A 404 -29.83 -24.86 -3.87
C ASN A 404 -29.17 -25.43 -2.62
N TYR A 405 -29.57 -26.64 -2.20
CA TYR A 405 -28.99 -27.29 -1.02
C TYR A 405 -27.56 -27.78 -1.30
N LEU A 406 -26.60 -27.25 -0.55
CA LEU A 406 -25.18 -27.59 -0.63
C LEU A 406 -24.77 -28.67 0.38
N GLY A 407 -25.51 -28.79 1.48
CA GLY A 407 -25.18 -29.70 2.57
C GLY A 407 -25.65 -29.23 3.93
N CYS A 408 -25.09 -29.83 4.97
CA CYS A 408 -25.40 -29.55 6.37
C CYS A 408 -24.12 -29.23 7.14
N LEU A 409 -24.13 -28.12 7.88
CA LEU A 409 -23.06 -27.77 8.83
C LEU A 409 -23.51 -28.10 10.25
N GLU A 410 -22.79 -29.01 10.90
CA GLU A 410 -22.87 -29.25 12.35
C GLU A 410 -21.91 -28.29 13.06
N VAL A 411 -22.41 -27.64 14.11
CA VAL A 411 -21.66 -26.74 15.00
C VAL A 411 -21.86 -27.21 16.43
N THR A 412 -20.78 -27.60 17.11
CA THR A 412 -20.80 -27.99 18.52
C THR A 412 -20.03 -26.99 19.36
N GLN A 413 -20.59 -26.58 20.49
CA GLN A 413 -19.96 -25.65 21.41
C GLN A 413 -20.12 -26.13 22.85
N ASP A 414 -19.05 -26.09 23.62
CA ASP A 414 -19.15 -26.16 25.08
C ASP A 414 -19.54 -24.79 25.63
N ILE A 415 -20.75 -24.70 26.17
CA ILE A 415 -21.30 -23.45 26.71
C ILE A 415 -21.21 -23.38 28.24
N THR A 416 -20.50 -24.30 28.89
CA THR A 416 -20.42 -24.38 30.37
C THR A 416 -19.94 -23.07 30.99
N GLN A 417 -18.87 -22.48 30.45
CA GLN A 417 -18.33 -21.21 30.93
C GLN A 417 -19.20 -20.02 30.53
N ILE A 418 -19.83 -20.10 29.35
CA ILE A 418 -20.74 -19.06 28.85
C ILE A 418 -21.96 -18.93 29.76
N GLN A 419 -22.49 -20.05 30.26
CA GLN A 419 -23.61 -20.06 31.20
C GLN A 419 -23.28 -19.46 32.58
N GLN A 420 -22.00 -19.28 32.89
CA GLN A 420 -21.53 -18.69 34.15
C GLN A 420 -21.24 -17.18 34.04
N LEU A 421 -21.30 -16.61 32.83
CA LEU A 421 -21.12 -15.17 32.65
C LEU A 421 -22.26 -14.42 33.34
N ASP A 422 -21.90 -13.45 34.18
CA ASP A 422 -22.83 -12.52 34.82
C ASP A 422 -22.26 -11.09 34.76
N GLY A 423 -23.14 -10.10 34.85
CA GLY A 423 -22.75 -8.69 34.75
C GLY A 423 -22.17 -8.34 33.37
N GLN A 424 -21.08 -7.56 33.36
CA GLN A 424 -20.43 -7.06 32.15
C GLN A 424 -18.92 -6.98 32.33
N LYS A 425 -18.15 -7.38 31.31
CA LYS A 425 -16.71 -7.13 31.20
C LYS A 425 -16.47 -6.23 29.98
N ARG A 426 -16.05 -4.98 30.21
CA ARG A 426 -15.86 -3.97 29.16
C ARG A 426 -14.38 -3.61 29.07
N LEU A 427 -13.70 -4.22 28.08
CA LEU A 427 -12.25 -4.10 27.83
C LEU A 427 -11.39 -4.74 28.93
N LEU A 428 -10.12 -5.02 28.62
CA LEU A 428 -9.11 -5.75 29.41
C LEU A 428 -9.29 -5.60 30.94
N ASP A 429 -9.10 -6.71 31.67
CA ASP A 429 -8.75 -6.58 33.09
C ASP A 429 -7.39 -5.87 33.23
#